data_AF-A0A356KNR4-F1
#
_entry.id   AF-A0A356KNR4-F1
#
_cell.length_a   1.000
_cell.length_b   1.000
_cell.length_c   1.000
_cell.angle_alpha   90.00
_cell.angle_beta   90.00
_cell.angle_gamma   90.00
#
_symmetry.space_group_name_H-M   'P 1'
#
loop_
_entity.id
_entity.type
_entity.pdbx_description
1 polymer ?
#
loop_
_entity_poly.entity_id
_entity_poly.type
_entity_poly.pdbx_seq_one_letter_code
_entity_poly.pdbx_strand_id
1 'polypeptide(L)'
;MDSEFDPIAARQTLAQLEDRLQRDVSDMRQVLVTDVPTHVVRVVRSTFERSSRADEMGAPAISALKQATQELAENLAGEVGAALEDFEAWTWPSDEAFPADPSGLRDHPRVAEVLDRVEVSIVALLEQHEVPIKDLAGRGAYQIPSYFVAGHFMKSLVANYWRALRDYEELRNKVVEAEHSDVRSARRKRWDSA
;
A
#
# COMPACT_ATOMS: atom_id res chain seq x y z
N MET A 1 1.56 29.12 -27.60
CA MET A 1 3.02 28.94 -27.47
C MET A 1 3.18 27.53 -26.93
N ASP A 2 3.29 26.56 -27.82
CA ASP A 2 3.52 25.18 -27.41
C ASP A 2 4.97 25.08 -26.97
N SER A 3 5.18 24.89 -25.67
CA SER A 3 6.50 24.54 -25.15
C SER A 3 6.93 23.26 -25.83
N GLU A 4 8.00 23.33 -26.64
CA GLU A 4 8.60 22.16 -27.26
C GLU A 4 8.93 21.14 -26.16
N PHE A 5 8.40 19.91 -26.29
CA PHE A 5 8.66 18.85 -25.32
C PHE A 5 10.13 18.44 -25.43
N ASP A 6 10.90 18.60 -24.35
CA ASP A 6 12.30 18.18 -24.25
C ASP A 6 12.38 16.79 -23.58
N PRO A 7 12.66 15.71 -24.35
CA PRO A 7 12.71 14.36 -23.80
C PRO A 7 13.85 14.15 -22.80
N ILE A 8 14.93 14.92 -22.89
CA ILE A 8 16.07 14.79 -21.98
C ILE A 8 15.69 15.37 -20.61
N ALA A 9 15.14 16.59 -20.61
CA ALA A 9 14.64 17.21 -19.38
C ALA A 9 13.53 16.36 -18.74
N ALA A 10 12.60 15.83 -19.54
CA ALA A 10 11.52 14.96 -19.06
C ALA A 10 12.06 13.70 -18.36
N ARG A 11 13.08 13.03 -18.91
CA ARG A 11 13.72 11.87 -18.28
C ARG A 11 14.43 12.22 -16.97
N GLN A 12 15.07 13.38 -16.89
CA GLN A 12 15.69 13.86 -15.64
C GLN A 12 14.62 14.10 -14.56
N THR A 13 13.50 14.71 -14.92
CA THR A 13 12.37 14.91 -14.00
C THR A 13 11.75 13.58 -13.57
N LEU A 14 11.62 12.59 -14.47
CA LEU A 14 11.16 11.25 -14.11
C LEU A 14 12.05 10.59 -13.07
N ALA A 15 13.37 10.62 -13.25
CA ALA A 15 14.31 10.05 -12.29
C ALA A 15 14.17 10.72 -10.91
N GLN A 16 14.01 12.04 -10.86
CA GLN A 16 13.80 12.77 -9.60
C GLN A 16 12.48 12.42 -8.91
N LEU A 17 11.41 12.22 -9.69
CA LEU A 17 10.11 11.77 -9.18
C LEU A 17 10.20 10.34 -8.64
N GLU A 18 10.90 9.45 -9.34
CA GLU A 18 11.14 8.08 -8.89
C GLU A 18 11.94 8.04 -7.58
N ASP A 19 13.04 8.78 -7.48
CA ASP A 19 13.84 8.90 -6.25
C ASP A 19 13.02 9.45 -5.06
N ARG A 20 12.08 10.35 -5.35
CA ARG A 20 11.15 10.85 -4.33
C ARG A 20 10.15 9.79 -3.92
N LEU A 21 9.53 9.11 -4.89
CA LEU A 21 8.57 8.05 -4.64
C LEU A 21 9.18 6.90 -3.85
N GLN A 22 10.39 6.46 -4.19
CA GLN A 22 11.10 5.42 -3.44
C GLN A 22 11.34 5.80 -1.98
N ARG A 23 11.67 7.08 -1.70
CA ARG A 23 11.80 7.57 -0.32
C ARG A 23 10.47 7.58 0.42
N ASP A 24 9.43 8.15 -0.18
CA ASP A 24 8.09 8.18 0.41
C ASP A 24 7.57 6.74 0.67
N VAL A 25 7.81 5.82 -0.26
CA VAL A 25 7.49 4.38 -0.14
C VAL A 25 8.27 3.72 0.99
N SER A 26 9.57 3.97 1.12
CA SER A 26 10.38 3.45 2.21
C SER A 26 9.87 3.91 3.58
N ASP A 27 9.55 5.19 3.71
CA ASP A 27 8.99 5.76 4.96
C ASP A 27 7.61 5.16 5.27
N MET A 28 6.74 5.02 4.26
CA MET A 28 5.43 4.37 4.39
C MET A 28 5.56 2.90 4.81
N ARG A 29 6.49 2.16 4.22
CA ARG A 29 6.78 0.77 4.58
C ARG A 29 7.22 0.67 6.04
N GLN A 30 8.10 1.57 6.49
CA GLN A 30 8.55 1.61 7.87
C GLN A 30 7.38 1.87 8.84
N VAL A 31 6.47 2.79 8.50
CA VAL A 31 5.23 3.01 9.26
C VAL A 31 4.39 1.73 9.32
N LEU A 32 4.14 1.08 8.18
CA LEU A 32 3.31 -0.12 8.11
C LEU A 32 3.87 -1.26 8.97
N VAL A 33 5.17 -1.57 8.82
CA VAL A 33 5.84 -2.62 9.61
C VAL A 33 5.76 -2.33 11.12
N THR A 34 5.80 -1.05 11.52
CA THR A 34 5.73 -0.66 12.92
C THR A 34 4.29 -0.65 13.48
N ASP A 35 3.31 -0.25 12.67
CA ASP A 35 1.92 -0.07 13.11
C ASP A 35 1.07 -1.34 12.99
N VAL A 36 1.34 -2.21 12.01
CA VAL A 36 0.59 -3.47 11.79
C VAL A 36 0.49 -4.32 13.06
N PRO A 37 1.57 -4.56 13.84
CA PRO A 37 1.46 -5.33 15.07
C PRO A 37 0.49 -4.70 16.08
N THR A 38 0.58 -3.37 16.25
CA THR A 38 -0.29 -2.61 17.14
C THR A 38 -1.74 -2.70 16.69
N HIS A 39 -1.98 -2.62 15.37
CA HIS A 39 -3.30 -2.77 14.79
C HIS A 39 -3.90 -4.15 15.09
N VAL A 40 -3.16 -5.24 14.80
CA VAL A 40 -3.61 -6.62 15.03
C VAL A 40 -4.00 -6.84 16.49
N VAL A 41 -3.11 -6.50 17.43
CA VAL A 41 -3.35 -6.64 18.87
C VAL A 41 -4.58 -5.84 19.30
N ARG A 42 -4.70 -4.59 18.84
CA ARG A 42 -5.83 -3.71 19.18
C ARG A 42 -7.14 -4.28 18.67
N VAL A 43 -7.18 -4.74 17.42
CA VAL A 43 -8.40 -5.27 16.80
C VAL A 43 -8.83 -6.54 17.53
N VAL A 44 -7.95 -7.54 17.65
CA VAL A 44 -8.28 -8.82 18.31
C VAL A 44 -8.74 -8.59 19.75
N ARG A 45 -8.02 -7.77 20.52
CA ARG A 45 -8.42 -7.42 21.89
C ARG A 45 -9.81 -6.79 21.93
N SER A 46 -10.06 -5.78 21.08
CA SER A 46 -11.33 -5.06 21.09
C SER A 46 -12.50 -5.94 20.65
N THR A 47 -12.27 -6.91 19.78
CA THR A 47 -13.26 -7.90 19.35
C THR A 47 -13.54 -8.90 20.46
N PHE A 48 -12.49 -9.42 21.11
CA PHE A 48 -12.63 -10.28 22.29
C PHE A 48 -13.44 -9.59 23.40
N GLU A 49 -13.08 -8.36 23.79
CA GLU A 49 -13.77 -7.59 24.85
C GLU A 49 -15.27 -7.35 24.58
N ARG A 50 -15.72 -7.44 23.32
CA ARG A 50 -17.13 -7.27 22.92
C ARG A 50 -17.87 -8.59 22.78
N SER A 51 -17.14 -9.69 22.74
CA SER A 51 -17.69 -11.00 22.44
C SER A 51 -18.28 -11.64 23.67
N SER A 52 -19.42 -12.34 23.50
CA SER A 52 -19.94 -13.22 24.55
C SER A 52 -18.96 -14.33 24.93
N ARG A 53 -18.04 -14.69 24.03
CA ARG A 53 -17.01 -15.70 24.27
C ARG A 53 -16.04 -15.29 25.38
N ALA A 54 -15.86 -13.99 25.63
CA ALA A 54 -14.93 -13.50 26.65
C ALA A 54 -15.28 -13.96 28.06
N ASP A 55 -16.57 -14.06 28.39
CA ASP A 55 -17.03 -14.50 29.72
C ASP A 55 -16.87 -16.01 29.93
N GLU A 56 -16.77 -16.77 28.83
CA GLU A 56 -16.69 -18.23 28.85
C GLU A 56 -15.24 -18.74 28.78
N MET A 57 -14.31 -17.93 28.29
CA MET A 57 -12.91 -18.32 28.13
C MET A 57 -12.17 -18.30 29.47
N GLY A 58 -11.62 -19.45 29.86
CA GLY A 58 -10.72 -19.54 31.00
C GLY A 58 -9.37 -18.87 30.75
N ALA A 59 -8.65 -18.55 31.82
CA ALA A 59 -7.32 -17.92 31.75
C ALA A 59 -6.32 -18.63 30.79
N PRO A 60 -6.26 -19.97 30.72
CA PRO A 60 -5.38 -20.65 29.75
C PRO A 60 -5.73 -20.33 28.29
N ALA A 61 -7.02 -20.30 27.94
CA ALA A 61 -7.47 -20.01 26.58
C ALA A 61 -7.21 -18.54 26.20
N ILE A 62 -7.42 -17.61 27.15
CA ILE A 62 -7.08 -16.19 26.98
C ILE A 62 -5.56 -16.02 26.77
N SER A 63 -4.74 -16.74 27.54
CA SER A 63 -3.29 -16.72 27.37
C SER A 63 -2.87 -17.22 26.00
N ALA A 64 -3.47 -18.32 25.53
CA ALA A 64 -3.20 -18.86 24.19
C ALA A 64 -3.58 -17.88 23.08
N LEU A 65 -4.76 -17.24 23.17
CA LEU A 65 -5.19 -16.21 22.21
C LEU A 65 -4.21 -15.03 22.18
N LYS A 66 -3.76 -14.54 23.34
CA LYS A 66 -2.78 -13.43 23.41
C LYS A 66 -1.45 -13.80 22.76
N GLN A 67 -0.95 -15.00 23.03
CA GLN A 67 0.29 -15.49 22.43
C GLN A 67 0.15 -15.60 20.91
N ALA A 68 -0.91 -16.27 20.42
CA ALA A 68 -1.16 -16.42 19.00
C ALA A 68 -1.38 -15.06 18.29
N THR A 69 -1.98 -14.09 18.98
CA THR A 69 -2.11 -12.71 18.47
C THR A 69 -0.76 -12.04 18.28
N GLN A 70 0.16 -12.20 19.24
CA GLN A 70 1.49 -11.61 19.16
C GLN A 70 2.33 -12.26 18.05
N GLU A 71 2.30 -13.59 17.96
CA GLU A 71 2.97 -14.34 16.89
C GLU A 71 2.43 -13.93 15.52
N LEU A 72 1.10 -13.82 15.37
CA LEU A 72 0.49 -13.36 14.13
C LEU A 72 0.90 -11.91 13.79
N ALA A 73 0.89 -11.02 14.78
CA ALA A 73 1.25 -9.62 14.62
C ALA A 73 2.69 -9.45 14.09
N GLU A 74 3.63 -10.20 14.63
CA GLU A 74 5.03 -10.19 14.20
C GLU A 74 5.20 -10.77 12.78
N ASN A 75 4.55 -11.90 12.50
CA ASN A 75 4.59 -12.53 11.18
C ASN A 75 4.03 -11.60 10.09
N LEU A 76 2.85 -11.01 10.33
CA LEU A 76 2.21 -10.09 9.38
C LEU A 76 3.05 -8.84 9.12
N ALA A 77 3.73 -8.30 10.14
CA ALA A 77 4.63 -7.17 9.92
C ALA A 77 5.79 -7.54 8.99
N GLY A 78 6.37 -8.74 9.16
CA GLY A 78 7.39 -9.27 8.26
C GLY A 78 6.87 -9.49 6.83
N GLU A 79 5.70 -10.11 6.69
CA GLU A 79 5.06 -10.37 5.38
C GLU A 79 4.73 -9.07 4.64
N VAL A 80 4.11 -8.09 5.32
CA VAL A 80 3.82 -6.77 4.76
C VAL A 80 5.11 -6.05 4.37
N GLY A 81 6.13 -6.10 5.23
CA GLY A 81 7.43 -5.49 4.97
C GLY A 81 8.15 -6.08 3.75
N ALA A 82 8.05 -7.39 3.55
CA ALA A 82 8.64 -8.09 2.40
C ALA A 82 7.82 -7.86 1.12
N ALA A 83 6.49 -7.96 1.19
CA ALA A 83 5.61 -7.81 0.03
C ALA A 83 5.63 -6.39 -0.55
N LEU A 84 5.91 -5.38 0.28
CA LEU A 84 5.98 -3.98 -0.11
C LEU A 84 7.41 -3.45 -0.19
N GLU A 85 8.43 -4.32 -0.18
CA GLU A 85 9.83 -3.94 -0.35
C GLU A 85 10.15 -3.49 -1.77
N ASP A 86 9.58 -4.18 -2.76
CA ASP A 86 9.80 -3.86 -4.16
C ASP A 86 9.01 -2.61 -4.57
N PHE A 87 9.71 -1.64 -5.16
CA PHE A 87 9.08 -0.43 -5.69
C PHE A 87 8.03 -0.74 -6.76
N GLU A 88 8.18 -1.84 -7.51
CA GLU A 88 7.19 -2.23 -8.52
C GLU A 88 5.79 -2.46 -7.90
N ALA A 89 5.71 -2.92 -6.64
CA ALA A 89 4.44 -3.09 -5.94
C ALA A 89 3.69 -1.75 -5.72
N TRP A 90 4.40 -0.63 -5.82
CA TRP A 90 3.90 0.74 -5.60
C TRP A 90 3.73 1.54 -6.90
N THR A 91 3.96 0.91 -8.06
CA THR A 91 3.69 1.52 -9.36
C THR A 91 2.24 1.28 -9.78
N TRP A 92 1.68 2.22 -10.54
CA TRP A 92 0.30 2.10 -11.00
C TRP A 92 0.22 1.15 -12.20
N PRO A 93 -0.76 0.22 -12.25
CA PRO A 93 -0.96 -0.62 -13.43
C PRO A 93 -1.28 0.23 -14.66
N SER A 94 -0.56 0.01 -15.77
CA SER A 94 -0.70 0.84 -16.98
C SER A 94 -2.05 0.67 -17.69
N ASP A 95 -2.77 -0.41 -17.40
CA ASP A 95 -4.07 -0.77 -17.95
C ASP A 95 -5.27 -0.31 -17.09
N GLU A 96 -5.01 0.32 -15.94
CA GLU A 96 -6.03 0.81 -15.02
C GLU A 96 -6.13 2.34 -15.02
N ALA A 97 -7.35 2.85 -14.99
CA ALA A 97 -7.58 4.28 -14.86
C ALA A 97 -7.16 4.76 -13.47
N PHE A 98 -6.38 5.85 -13.41
CA PHE A 98 -5.99 6.44 -12.13
C PHE A 98 -7.24 6.94 -11.37
N PRO A 99 -7.35 6.70 -10.06
CA PRO A 99 -8.49 7.16 -9.27
C PRO A 99 -8.58 8.69 -9.28
N ALA A 100 -9.81 9.21 -9.33
CA ALA A 100 -10.04 10.66 -9.40
C ALA A 100 -9.55 11.37 -8.12
N ASP A 101 -9.88 10.82 -6.95
CA ASP A 101 -9.57 11.37 -5.63
C ASP A 101 -9.08 10.27 -4.67
N PRO A 102 -7.83 9.78 -4.83
CA PRO A 102 -7.29 8.78 -3.93
C PRO A 102 -6.95 9.41 -2.57
N SER A 103 -7.37 8.73 -1.51
CA SER A 103 -7.27 9.24 -0.13
C SER A 103 -6.54 8.28 0.81
N GLY A 104 -6.42 7.01 0.43
CA GLY A 104 -5.78 5.97 1.25
C GLY A 104 -4.91 5.01 0.45
N LEU A 105 -4.25 4.10 1.17
CA LEU A 105 -3.49 3.02 0.55
C LEU A 105 -4.38 1.93 -0.07
N ARG A 106 -5.62 1.81 0.41
CA ARG A 106 -6.60 0.86 -0.13
C ARG A 106 -7.10 1.23 -1.53
N ASP A 107 -6.87 2.47 -1.96
CA ASP A 107 -7.16 2.90 -3.34
C ASP A 107 -6.08 2.39 -4.32
N HIS A 108 -4.97 1.84 -3.82
CA HIS A 108 -3.92 1.24 -4.64
C HIS A 108 -4.08 -0.28 -4.70
N PRO A 109 -4.35 -0.90 -5.87
CA PRO A 109 -4.81 -2.29 -5.95
C PRO A 109 -3.82 -3.29 -5.34
N ARG A 110 -2.53 -3.17 -5.68
CA ARG A 110 -1.47 -4.06 -5.17
C ARG A 110 -1.22 -3.91 -3.66
N VAL A 111 -1.20 -2.67 -3.15
CA VAL A 111 -1.01 -2.39 -1.72
C VAL A 111 -2.25 -2.80 -0.93
N ALA A 112 -3.45 -2.57 -1.48
CA ALA A 112 -4.71 -2.99 -0.87
C ALA A 112 -4.75 -4.50 -0.68
N GLU A 113 -4.35 -5.29 -1.69
CA GLU A 113 -4.29 -6.74 -1.59
C GLU A 113 -3.39 -7.21 -0.43
N VAL A 114 -2.22 -6.57 -0.26
CA VAL A 114 -1.32 -6.89 0.87
C VAL A 114 -1.96 -6.54 2.21
N LEU A 115 -2.62 -5.38 2.31
CA LEU A 115 -3.30 -4.96 3.55
C LEU A 115 -4.54 -5.80 3.86
N ASP A 116 -5.22 -6.36 2.86
CA ASP A 116 -6.38 -7.23 3.05
C ASP A 116 -5.99 -8.56 3.70
N ARG A 117 -4.78 -9.05 3.47
CA ARG A 117 -4.25 -10.26 4.13
C ARG A 117 -4.19 -10.10 5.65
N VAL A 118 -3.97 -8.87 6.16
CA VAL A 118 -4.00 -8.58 7.60
C VAL A 118 -5.38 -8.86 8.19
N GLU A 119 -6.44 -8.36 7.54
CA GLU A 119 -7.81 -8.58 7.96
C GLU A 119 -8.19 -10.07 7.91
N VAL A 120 -7.88 -10.73 6.78
CA VAL A 120 -8.13 -12.17 6.60
C VAL A 120 -7.47 -13.00 7.70
N SER A 121 -6.24 -12.65 8.07
CA SER A 121 -5.50 -13.38 9.10
C SER A 121 -6.02 -13.13 10.51
N ILE A 122 -6.46 -11.90 10.82
CA ILE A 122 -7.16 -11.59 12.07
C ILE A 122 -8.45 -12.41 12.17
N VAL A 123 -9.24 -12.48 11.09
CA VAL A 123 -10.46 -13.28 11.04
C VAL A 123 -10.18 -14.75 11.30
N ALA A 124 -9.20 -15.33 10.61
CA ALA A 124 -8.81 -16.73 10.80
C ALA A 124 -8.38 -17.02 12.24
N LEU A 125 -7.60 -16.13 12.87
CA LEU A 125 -7.20 -16.27 14.27
C LEU A 125 -8.40 -16.23 15.22
N LEU A 126 -9.32 -15.29 15.02
CA LEU A 126 -10.52 -15.18 15.86
C LEU A 126 -11.39 -16.44 15.75
N GLU A 127 -11.58 -16.96 14.54
CA GLU A 127 -12.33 -18.20 14.29
C GLU A 127 -11.67 -19.41 14.96
N GLN A 128 -10.34 -19.53 14.87
CA GLN A 128 -9.58 -20.59 15.54
C GLN A 128 -9.78 -20.61 17.06
N HIS A 129 -10.00 -19.44 17.66
CA HIS A 129 -10.27 -19.30 19.09
C HIS A 129 -11.77 -19.17 19.43
N GLU A 130 -12.65 -19.52 18.49
CA GLU A 130 -14.11 -19.48 18.65
C GLU A 130 -14.66 -18.09 19.02
N VAL A 131 -13.94 -17.03 18.68
CA VAL A 131 -14.41 -15.65 18.84
C VAL A 131 -15.26 -15.29 17.61
N PRO A 132 -16.56 -14.99 17.75
CA PRO A 132 -17.45 -14.75 16.62
C PRO A 132 -17.04 -13.54 15.78
N ILE A 133 -16.84 -13.75 14.48
CA ILE A 133 -16.45 -12.71 13.50
C ILE A 133 -17.46 -11.56 13.38
N LYS A 134 -18.74 -11.82 13.72
CA LYS A 134 -19.78 -10.78 13.75
C LYS A 134 -19.45 -9.65 14.73
N ASP A 135 -18.61 -9.92 15.73
CA ASP A 135 -18.20 -8.96 16.75
C ASP A 135 -17.07 -8.04 16.24
N LEU A 136 -16.44 -8.36 15.11
CA LEU A 136 -15.40 -7.55 14.45
C LEU A 136 -15.97 -6.26 13.86
N ALA A 137 -17.25 -6.25 13.44
CA ALA A 137 -17.99 -5.08 12.96
C ALA A 137 -17.23 -4.24 11.90
N GLY A 138 -16.55 -4.89 10.95
CA GLY A 138 -15.80 -4.22 9.86
C GLY A 138 -14.51 -3.51 10.32
N ARG A 139 -14.01 -3.82 11.51
CA ARG A 139 -12.78 -3.22 12.08
C ARG A 139 -11.51 -4.01 11.76
N GLY A 140 -11.63 -5.12 11.04
CA GLY A 140 -10.50 -5.94 10.62
C GLY A 140 -9.64 -5.26 9.57
N ALA A 141 -10.25 -4.44 8.72
CA ALA A 141 -9.54 -3.69 7.69
C ALA A 141 -8.51 -2.72 8.30
N TYR A 142 -7.27 -2.79 7.81
CA TYR A 142 -6.24 -1.85 8.19
C TYR A 142 -6.63 -0.41 7.81
N GLN A 143 -6.45 0.51 8.76
CA GLN A 143 -6.72 1.94 8.58
C GLN A 143 -5.44 2.71 8.84
N ILE A 144 -5.17 3.70 7.96
CA ILE A 144 -4.01 4.58 8.11
C ILE A 144 -4.03 5.26 9.48
N PRO A 145 -2.93 5.20 10.26
CA PRO A 145 -2.89 5.79 11.58
C PRO A 145 -3.08 7.32 11.51
N SER A 146 -3.82 7.86 12.47
CA SER A 146 -4.02 9.31 12.65
C SER A 146 -3.01 9.92 13.63
N TYR A 147 -1.91 9.23 13.91
CA TYR A 147 -0.84 9.61 14.83
C TYR A 147 0.52 9.34 14.16
N PHE A 148 1.60 9.80 14.80
CA PHE A 148 2.96 9.55 14.32
C PHE A 148 3.40 8.12 14.64
N VAL A 149 3.99 7.46 13.65
CA VAL A 149 4.58 6.12 13.78
C VAL A 149 5.98 6.16 13.18
N ALA A 150 6.97 5.64 13.90
CA ALA A 150 8.37 5.69 13.48
C ALA A 150 8.88 7.10 13.10
N GLY A 151 8.30 8.16 13.67
CA GLY A 151 8.65 9.55 13.34
C GLY A 151 7.89 10.16 12.15
N HIS A 152 7.03 9.39 11.48
CA HIS A 152 6.29 9.82 10.30
C HIS A 152 4.79 9.95 10.54
N PHE A 153 4.16 10.89 9.84
CA PHE A 153 2.70 11.03 9.81
C PHE A 153 2.16 10.45 8.49
N MET A 154 1.61 9.24 8.56
CA MET A 154 1.26 8.42 7.39
C MET A 154 0.31 9.12 6.40
N LYS A 155 -0.65 9.90 6.89
CA LYS A 155 -1.59 10.63 6.01
C LYS A 155 -0.88 11.62 5.10
N SER A 156 0.16 12.30 5.60
CA SER A 156 0.96 13.21 4.77
C SER A 156 1.79 12.46 3.75
N LEU A 157 2.38 11.32 4.12
CA LEU A 157 3.13 10.47 3.19
C LEU A 157 2.24 9.97 2.05
N VAL A 158 1.06 9.42 2.38
CA VAL A 158 0.10 8.92 1.39
C VAL A 158 -0.37 10.03 0.44
N ALA A 159 -0.69 11.21 0.97
CA ALA A 159 -1.08 12.34 0.12
C ALA A 159 0.05 12.83 -0.79
N ASN A 160 1.30 12.80 -0.32
CA ASN A 160 2.46 13.16 -1.13
C ASN A 160 2.76 12.10 -2.20
N TYR A 161 2.69 10.83 -1.83
CA TYR A 161 2.84 9.68 -2.72
C TYR A 161 1.85 9.75 -3.88
N TRP A 162 0.55 9.93 -3.61
CA TRP A 162 -0.45 9.97 -4.67
C TRP A 162 -0.23 11.11 -5.68
N ARG A 163 0.20 12.27 -5.20
CA ARG A 163 0.55 13.40 -6.09
C ARG A 163 1.77 13.06 -6.94
N ALA A 164 2.85 12.57 -6.31
CA ALA A 164 4.07 12.22 -7.02
C ALA A 164 3.87 11.06 -8.01
N LEU A 165 3.03 10.08 -7.67
CA LEU A 165 2.72 8.93 -8.53
C LEU A 165 1.95 9.38 -9.77
N ARG A 166 0.96 10.27 -9.59
CA ARG A 166 0.23 10.86 -10.72
C ARG A 166 1.17 11.60 -11.65
N ASP A 167 2.01 12.48 -11.11
CA ASP A 167 2.98 13.25 -11.89
C ASP A 167 3.96 12.32 -12.63
N TYR A 168 4.41 11.25 -11.97
CA TYR A 168 5.29 10.23 -12.55
C TYR A 168 4.63 9.50 -13.72
N GLU A 169 3.42 8.96 -13.54
CA GLU A 169 2.73 8.21 -14.60
C GLU A 169 2.36 9.11 -15.78
N GLU A 170 1.90 10.35 -15.53
CA GLU A 170 1.60 11.31 -16.59
C GLU A 170 2.85 11.65 -17.43
N LEU A 171 3.99 11.90 -16.78
CA LEU A 171 5.23 12.23 -17.47
C LEU A 171 5.83 11.01 -18.19
N ARG A 172 5.74 9.82 -17.57
CA ARG A 172 6.21 8.57 -18.15
C ARG A 172 5.46 8.26 -19.43
N ASN A 173 4.14 8.42 -19.42
CA ASN A 173 3.31 8.24 -20.60
C ASN A 173 3.68 9.22 -21.74
N LYS A 174 3.96 10.49 -21.42
CA LYS A 174 4.43 11.48 -22.42
C LYS A 174 5.78 11.09 -23.02
N VAL A 175 6.73 10.61 -22.20
CA VAL A 175 8.03 10.14 -22.68
C VAL A 175 7.86 8.94 -23.62
N VAL A 176 7.07 7.93 -23.22
CA VAL A 176 6.78 6.75 -24.04
C VAL A 176 6.09 7.15 -25.36
N GLU A 177 5.13 8.07 -25.32
CA GLU A 177 4.43 8.55 -26.51
C GLU A 177 5.39 9.28 -27.48
N ALA A 178 6.27 10.13 -26.96
CA ALA A 178 7.28 10.83 -27.75
C ALA A 178 8.24 9.84 -28.42
N GLU A 179 8.74 8.85 -27.67
CA GLU A 179 9.61 7.80 -28.20
C GLU A 179 8.91 6.98 -29.30
N HIS A 180 7.65 6.61 -29.09
CA HIS A 180 6.86 5.92 -30.11
C HIS A 180 6.63 6.80 -31.35
N SER A 181 6.42 8.10 -31.18
CA SER A 181 6.28 9.05 -32.29
C SER A 181 7.57 9.16 -33.12
N ASP A 182 8.71 9.27 -32.45
CA ASP A 182 10.03 9.35 -33.08
C ASP A 182 10.35 8.08 -33.87
N VAL A 183 10.08 6.90 -33.29
CA VAL A 183 10.27 5.61 -33.97
C VAL A 183 9.34 5.49 -35.18
N ARG A 184 8.06 5.89 -35.08
CA ARG A 184 7.14 5.90 -36.22
C ARG A 184 7.61 6.85 -37.32
N SER A 185 8.05 8.05 -36.95
CA SER A 185 8.57 9.06 -37.88
C SER A 185 9.82 8.57 -38.61
N ALA A 186 10.78 7.95 -37.89
CA ALA A 186 11.97 7.36 -38.46
C ALA A 186 11.66 6.20 -39.43
N ARG A 187 10.73 5.31 -39.05
CA ARG A 187 10.26 4.21 -39.92
C ARG A 187 9.59 4.73 -41.19
N ARG A 188 8.75 5.77 -41.07
CA ARG A 188 8.09 6.42 -42.21
C ARG A 188 9.10 7.04 -43.17
N LYS A 189 10.07 7.82 -42.65
CA LYS A 189 11.14 8.40 -43.49
C LYS A 189 11.92 7.32 -44.24
N ARG A 190 12.24 6.20 -43.58
CA ARG A 190 12.93 5.06 -44.20
C ARG A 190 12.09 4.40 -45.31
N TRP A 191 10.78 4.27 -45.10
CA TRP A 191 9.84 3.75 -46.10
C TRP A 191 9.73 4.68 -47.31
N ASP A 192 9.53 5.98 -47.08
CA ASP A 192 9.35 6.98 -48.15
C ASP A 192 10.64 7.18 -48.99
N SER A 193 11.81 6.82 -48.45
CA SER A 193 13.12 6.94 -49.13
C SER A 193 13.58 5.70 -49.91
N ALA A 194 12.87 4.58 -49.79
CA ALA A 194 13.21 3.30 -50.43
C ALA A 194 12.42 3.11 -51.73
#